data_AF-A0A101CW77-F1
#
_entry.id   AF-A0A101CW77-F1
#
_cell.length_a   1.000
_cell.length_b   1.000
_cell.length_c   1.000
_cell.angle_alpha   90.00
_cell.angle_beta   90.00
_cell.angle_gamma   90.00
#
_symmetry.space_group_name_H-M   'P 1'
#
loop_
_entity.id
_entity.type
_entity.pdbx_description
1 polymer ?
#
loop_
_entity_poly.entity_id
_entity_poly.type
_entity_poly.pdbx_seq_one_letter_code
_entity_poly.pdbx_strand_id
1 'polypeptide(L)'
;MSEKHFVVQGATCKCKFSEDTSKTDKIKVKSQTKHFANDKEGSEKLIATTKEIGQTLEKNTFGKCKKQPAGNSFLPCQAVITKWSGPYEKVTLSNEGKILLENSKATCPMGAPDCIEITDHGQTAEPGEQNFKNADPMVHNLINPMVDVRDMYAKESEHNGLNF
;
A
#
# COMPACT_ATOMS: atom_id res chain seq x y z
N MET A 1 3.94 2.83 -19.38
CA MET A 1 3.39 3.67 -18.30
C MET A 1 3.52 2.83 -17.04
N SER A 2 4.46 3.13 -16.14
CA SER A 2 4.60 2.35 -14.90
C SER A 2 3.31 2.46 -14.09
N GLU A 3 2.71 1.33 -13.77
CA GLU A 3 1.47 1.23 -13.00
C GLU A 3 1.75 1.72 -11.58
N LYS A 4 1.43 2.99 -11.31
CA LYS A 4 1.64 3.57 -9.98
C LYS A 4 0.52 3.14 -9.06
N HIS A 5 0.85 2.39 -8.02
CA HIS A 5 -0.11 1.93 -7.03
C HIS A 5 -0.33 2.96 -5.92
N PHE A 6 -1.58 3.06 -5.46
CA PHE A 6 -1.93 3.84 -4.27
C PHE A 6 -1.45 3.15 -3.00
N VAL A 7 -1.09 3.93 -1.99
CA VAL A 7 -0.61 3.40 -0.72
C VAL A 7 -1.81 3.21 0.21
N VAL A 8 -1.92 2.03 0.82
CA VAL A 8 -3.00 1.72 1.76
C VAL A 8 -2.48 1.39 3.16
N GLN A 9 -3.41 1.22 4.09
CA GLN A 9 -3.18 0.71 5.43
C GLN A 9 -2.29 -0.53 5.42
N GLY A 10 -1.25 -0.53 6.26
CA GLY A 10 -0.31 -1.64 6.35
C GLY A 10 0.85 -1.57 5.34
N ALA A 11 0.91 -0.53 4.52
CA ALA A 11 2.04 -0.27 3.63
C ALA A 11 3.37 -0.22 4.41
N THR A 12 4.40 -0.85 3.86
CA THR A 12 5.71 -0.97 4.51
C THR A 12 6.63 0.17 4.08
N CYS A 13 7.25 0.81 5.06
CA CYS A 13 8.22 1.89 4.89
C CYS A 13 9.61 1.49 5.37
N LYS A 14 10.63 2.09 4.75
CA LYS A 14 12.03 2.01 5.16
C LYS A 14 12.66 3.39 5.26
N CYS A 15 13.57 3.58 6.22
CA CYS A 15 14.38 4.79 6.32
C CYS A 15 15.78 4.54 5.76
N LYS A 16 16.27 5.42 4.87
CA LYS A 16 17.63 5.32 4.29
C LYS A 16 18.76 5.47 5.30
N PHE A 17 18.48 6.17 6.40
CA PHE A 17 19.46 6.46 7.44
C PHE A 17 19.39 5.48 8.60
N SER A 18 18.57 4.42 8.51
CA SER A 18 18.63 3.35 9.48
C SER A 18 19.98 2.61 9.39
N GLU A 19 20.54 2.25 10.53
CA GLU A 19 21.70 1.36 10.62
C GLU A 19 21.38 -0.02 10.04
N ASP A 20 20.22 -0.55 10.42
CA ASP A 20 19.69 -1.82 9.96
C ASP A 20 18.73 -1.60 8.78
N THR A 21 19.21 -1.86 7.57
CA THR A 21 18.40 -1.74 6.34
C THR A 21 17.26 -2.76 6.26
N SER A 22 17.25 -3.78 7.13
CA SER A 22 16.19 -4.79 7.26
C SER A 22 15.03 -4.34 8.16
N LYS A 23 15.19 -3.24 8.91
CA LYS A 23 14.13 -2.73 9.78
C LYS A 23 13.14 -1.91 8.97
N THR A 24 11.98 -2.51 8.77
CA THR A 24 10.82 -1.85 8.16
C THR A 24 9.71 -1.67 9.18
N ASP A 25 8.84 -0.71 8.91
CA ASP A 25 7.67 -0.42 9.73
C ASP A 25 6.44 -0.21 8.84
N LYS A 26 5.24 -0.37 9.40
CA LYS A 26 3.98 -0.30 8.67
C LYS A 26 3.26 1.01 8.95
N ILE A 27 2.70 1.63 7.91
CA ILE A 27 1.84 2.82 8.02
C ILE A 27 0.48 2.42 8.59
N LYS A 28 0.05 3.14 9.62
CA LYS A 28 -1.31 3.12 10.17
C LYS A 28 -2.00 4.44 9.84
N VAL A 29 -2.95 4.39 8.91
CA VAL A 29 -3.81 5.48 8.49
C VAL A 29 -4.73 5.89 9.64
N LYS A 30 -4.57 7.11 10.14
CA LYS A 30 -5.40 7.72 11.20
C LYS A 30 -6.17 8.95 10.71
N SER A 31 -5.78 9.53 9.58
CA SER A 31 -6.34 10.76 9.02
C SER A 31 -7.75 10.59 8.43
N GLN A 32 -8.16 9.36 8.14
CA GLN A 32 -9.46 9.08 7.54
C GLN A 32 -9.95 7.66 7.80
N THR A 33 -11.26 7.49 7.74
CA THR A 33 -11.97 6.22 7.95
C THR A 33 -12.94 5.86 6.83
N LYS A 34 -13.01 6.67 5.76
CA LYS A 34 -14.07 6.60 4.74
C LYS A 34 -13.62 6.16 3.34
N HIS A 35 -12.33 6.24 3.04
CA HIS A 35 -11.81 6.05 1.69
C HIS A 35 -10.93 4.80 1.65
N PHE A 36 -11.43 3.76 1.00
CA PHE A 36 -10.78 2.46 0.86
C PHE A 36 -10.30 2.26 -0.59
N ALA A 37 -9.21 1.53 -0.78
CA ALA A 37 -8.73 1.14 -2.10
C ALA A 37 -8.65 -0.38 -2.21
N ASN A 38 -9.22 -0.89 -3.31
CA ASN A 38 -9.18 -2.30 -3.70
C ASN A 38 -9.69 -3.27 -2.60
N ASP A 39 -10.75 -2.87 -1.92
CA ASP A 39 -11.43 -3.68 -0.90
C ASP A 39 -12.92 -3.74 -1.27
N LYS A 40 -13.43 -4.95 -1.51
CA LYS A 40 -14.85 -5.18 -1.86
C LYS A 40 -15.78 -4.91 -0.69
N GLU A 41 -15.30 -5.05 0.54
CA GLU A 41 -16.10 -4.84 1.76
C GLU A 41 -15.89 -3.44 2.37
N GLY A 42 -14.80 -2.76 2.01
CA GLY A 42 -14.55 -1.37 2.41
C GLY A 42 -14.27 -1.23 3.91
N SER A 43 -13.42 -2.11 4.46
CA SER A 43 -13.23 -2.26 5.90
C SER A 43 -11.78 -2.09 6.33
N GLU A 44 -10.82 -2.59 5.53
CA GLU A 44 -9.44 -2.78 5.99
C GLU A 44 -8.41 -1.95 5.22
N LYS A 45 -8.60 -1.74 3.92
CA LYS A 45 -7.60 -1.09 3.05
C LYS A 45 -7.81 0.43 2.92
N LEU A 46 -7.74 1.14 4.05
CA LEU A 46 -7.82 2.62 4.06
C LEU A 46 -6.69 3.25 3.25
N ILE A 47 -6.99 4.24 2.43
CA ILE A 47 -5.98 4.94 1.62
C ILE A 47 -5.12 5.83 2.52
N ALA A 48 -3.80 5.79 2.38
CA ALA A 48 -2.90 6.69 3.09
C ALA A 48 -2.87 8.08 2.42
N THR A 49 -2.90 9.14 3.23
CA THR A 49 -2.91 10.53 2.73
C THR A 49 -1.74 11.35 3.25
N THR A 50 -1.47 12.49 2.62
CA THR A 50 -0.44 13.43 3.08
C THR A 50 -0.67 13.98 4.48
N LYS A 51 -1.88 13.84 5.04
CA LYS A 51 -2.20 14.24 6.42
C LYS A 51 -1.78 13.19 7.46
N GLU A 52 -1.18 12.08 7.05
CA GLU A 52 -0.53 11.12 7.96
C GLU A 52 0.81 11.67 8.48
N ILE A 53 0.73 12.69 9.32
CA ILE A 53 1.86 13.32 10.01
C ILE A 53 1.91 12.89 11.48
N GLY A 54 3.10 12.88 12.08
CA GLY A 54 3.34 12.46 13.45
C GLY A 54 3.73 10.98 13.57
N GLN A 55 3.27 10.34 14.64
CA GLN A 55 3.48 8.91 14.94
C GLN A 55 2.34 8.07 14.35
N THR A 56 2.42 7.91 13.03
CA THR A 56 1.44 7.15 12.24
C THR A 56 1.95 5.76 11.87
N LEU A 57 3.16 5.37 12.29
CA LEU A 57 3.66 4.02 12.09
C LEU A 57 3.26 3.11 13.26
N GLU A 58 3.31 1.80 13.05
CA GLU A 58 2.94 0.82 14.07
C GLU A 58 4.01 0.69 15.15
N LYS A 59 5.28 0.51 14.77
CA LYS A 59 6.40 0.38 15.71
C LYS A 59 7.03 1.73 16.07
N ASN A 60 6.77 2.78 15.27
CA ASN A 60 7.31 4.14 15.42
C ASN A 60 8.85 4.20 15.52
N THR A 61 9.53 3.17 15.03
CA THR A 61 10.98 3.09 15.05
C THR A 61 11.52 2.24 13.91
N PHE A 62 12.60 2.71 13.30
CA PHE A 62 13.36 1.98 12.29
C PHE A 62 14.64 1.35 12.87
N GLY A 63 14.79 1.28 14.19
CA GLY A 63 16.03 0.85 14.85
C GLY A 63 16.91 2.04 15.20
N LYS A 64 18.19 2.00 14.86
CA LYS A 64 19.17 3.07 15.17
C LYS A 64 19.34 4.03 13.98
N CYS A 65 19.43 5.33 14.24
CA CYS A 65 19.53 6.35 13.19
C CYS A 65 20.98 6.84 13.02
N LYS A 66 21.58 6.62 11.84
CA LYS A 66 22.94 7.12 11.52
C LYS A 66 23.09 8.64 11.57
N LYS A 67 21.97 9.38 11.51
CA LYS A 67 21.95 10.85 11.61
C LYS A 67 21.93 11.37 13.04
N GLN A 68 21.76 10.51 14.03
CA GLN A 68 21.76 10.89 15.45
C GLN A 68 22.91 10.19 16.18
N PRO A 69 24.16 10.67 16.04
CA PRO A 69 25.28 10.14 16.79
C PRO A 69 25.14 10.47 18.29
N ALA A 70 25.33 9.47 19.15
CA ALA A 70 25.42 9.61 20.59
C ALA A 70 26.69 8.89 21.08
N GLY A 71 27.79 9.64 21.14
CA GLY A 71 29.09 9.13 21.55
C GLY A 71 29.55 7.96 20.67
N ASN A 72 29.66 6.76 21.27
CA ASN A 72 30.08 5.53 20.61
C ASN A 72 28.95 4.74 19.92
N SER A 73 27.70 5.23 19.95
CA SER A 73 26.57 4.59 19.28
C SER A 73 25.63 5.60 18.63
N PHE A 74 24.54 5.11 18.05
CA PHE A 74 23.49 5.92 17.44
C PHE A 74 22.23 5.90 18.31
N LEU A 75 21.52 7.03 18.39
CA LEU A 75 20.24 7.09 19.08
C LEU A 75 19.18 6.26 18.34
N PRO A 76 18.19 5.72 19.08
CA PRO A 76 17.05 5.06 18.47
C PRO A 76 16.27 6.07 17.60
N CYS A 77 15.94 5.64 16.39
CA CYS A 77 15.16 6.42 15.44
C CYS A 77 13.74 6.61 15.96
N GLN A 78 13.32 7.86 16.12
CA GLN A 78 11.92 8.22 16.30
C GLN A 78 11.30 8.47 14.92
N ALA A 79 10.45 7.54 14.47
CA ALA A 79 9.85 7.61 13.15
C ALA A 79 8.64 8.57 13.13
N VAL A 80 8.92 9.85 13.33
CA VAL A 80 7.92 10.92 13.27
C VAL A 80 7.91 11.53 11.87
N ILE A 81 6.77 11.48 11.20
CA ILE A 81 6.61 12.02 9.85
C ILE A 81 6.21 13.49 9.94
N THR A 82 7.01 14.38 9.37
CA THR A 82 6.73 15.83 9.35
C THR A 82 6.00 16.25 8.08
N LYS A 83 6.38 15.65 6.95
CA LYS A 83 5.84 16.00 5.63
C LYS A 83 5.97 14.82 4.67
N TRP A 84 4.99 14.70 3.79
CA TRP A 84 5.02 13.82 2.63
C TRP A 84 5.32 14.60 1.34
N SER A 85 6.08 14.00 0.44
CA SER A 85 6.42 14.51 -0.88
C SER A 85 6.01 13.51 -1.97
N GLY A 86 5.80 14.01 -3.18
CA GLY A 86 5.31 13.23 -4.31
C GLY A 86 3.90 12.63 -4.14
N PRO A 87 2.91 13.32 -3.54
CA PRO A 87 1.55 12.82 -3.52
C PRO A 87 0.88 12.92 -4.89
N TYR A 88 -0.24 12.21 -5.06
CA TYR A 88 -1.05 12.33 -6.26
C TYR A 88 -1.82 13.65 -6.26
N GLU A 89 -1.48 14.55 -7.19
CA GLU A 89 -2.02 15.92 -7.18
C GLU A 89 -3.40 16.06 -7.81
N LYS A 90 -3.84 15.08 -8.61
CA LYS A 90 -5.11 15.16 -9.35
C LYS A 90 -6.34 14.89 -8.48
N VAL A 91 -6.17 14.27 -7.31
CA VAL A 91 -7.27 13.89 -6.42
C VAL A 91 -6.94 14.34 -5.00
N THR A 92 -7.86 15.11 -4.44
CA THR A 92 -7.84 15.54 -3.04
C THR A 92 -9.03 14.89 -2.34
N LEU A 93 -8.80 14.25 -1.19
CA LEU A 93 -9.86 13.59 -0.44
C LEU A 93 -10.64 14.60 0.41
N SER A 94 -11.77 14.14 0.95
CA SER A 94 -12.67 14.95 1.80
C SER A 94 -11.97 15.52 3.04
N ASN A 95 -10.85 14.92 3.45
CA ASN A 95 -10.01 15.40 4.55
C ASN A 95 -8.97 16.44 4.10
N GLU A 96 -9.05 16.97 2.87
CA GLU A 96 -8.04 17.83 2.21
C GLU A 96 -6.65 17.19 2.06
N GLY A 97 -6.54 15.89 2.36
CA GLY A 97 -5.32 15.11 2.14
C GLY A 97 -5.22 14.66 0.70
N LYS A 98 -4.02 14.72 0.12
CA LYS A 98 -3.73 14.11 -1.18
C LYS A 98 -3.37 12.63 -0.98
N ILE A 99 -3.67 11.79 -1.97
CA ILE A 99 -3.37 10.35 -1.93
C ILE A 99 -1.86 10.13 -2.03
N LEU A 100 -1.31 9.21 -1.24
CA LEU A 100 0.06 8.76 -1.38
C LEU A 100 0.19 7.67 -2.44
N LEU A 101 1.29 7.72 -3.18
CA LEU A 101 1.70 6.76 -4.20
C LEU A 101 2.92 5.99 -3.72
N GLU A 102 3.23 4.86 -4.35
CA GLU A 102 4.43 4.06 -4.06
C GLU A 102 5.75 4.87 -4.10
N ASN A 103 5.79 5.94 -4.93
CA ASN A 103 6.95 6.80 -5.09
C ASN A 103 6.94 8.00 -4.14
N SER A 104 5.91 8.15 -3.31
CA SER A 104 5.84 9.19 -2.30
C SER A 104 6.89 8.93 -1.23
N LYS A 105 7.47 10.01 -0.70
CA LYS A 105 8.53 9.95 0.32
C LYS A 105 8.13 10.77 1.53
N ALA A 106 8.61 10.36 2.69
CA ALA A 106 8.35 11.02 3.96
C ALA A 106 9.63 11.64 4.54
N THR A 107 9.45 12.77 5.22
CA THR A 107 10.52 13.50 5.91
C THR A 107 10.39 13.33 7.42
N CYS A 108 11.51 13.00 8.07
CA CYS A 108 11.66 12.91 9.53
C CYS A 108 12.41 14.14 10.05
N PRO A 109 12.08 14.68 11.24
CA PRO A 109 12.75 15.88 11.79
C PRO A 109 14.24 15.67 12.05
N MET A 110 14.66 14.43 12.31
CA MET A 110 16.05 14.07 12.59
C MET A 110 16.84 13.67 11.32
N GLY A 111 16.13 13.44 10.22
CA GLY A 111 16.69 12.96 8.96
C GLY A 111 16.93 14.08 7.96
N ALA A 112 17.21 13.68 6.72
CA ALA A 112 17.15 14.59 5.58
C ALA A 112 15.70 14.68 5.04
N PRO A 113 15.37 15.70 4.24
CA PRO A 113 14.15 15.67 3.42
C PRO A 113 14.08 14.38 2.61
N ASP A 114 12.90 13.78 2.54
CA ASP A 114 12.61 12.56 1.78
C ASP A 114 13.43 11.32 2.18
N CYS A 115 13.70 11.18 3.48
CA CYS A 115 14.49 10.09 4.04
C CYS A 115 13.78 8.73 4.12
N ILE A 116 12.44 8.73 4.20
CA ILE A 116 11.62 7.53 4.33
C ILE A 116 10.98 7.22 2.98
N GLU A 117 11.16 5.98 2.52
CA GLU A 117 10.62 5.47 1.26
C GLU A 117 9.64 4.33 1.52
N ILE A 118 8.62 4.23 0.67
CA ILE A 118 7.64 3.15 0.71
C ILE A 118 8.22 1.99 -0.11
N THR A 119 8.31 0.81 0.49
CA THR A 119 8.78 -0.41 -0.20
C THR A 119 7.65 -1.29 -0.67
N ASP A 120 6.54 -1.28 0.07
CA ASP A 120 5.37 -2.07 -0.20
C ASP A 120 4.15 -1.18 -0.02
N HIS A 121 3.32 -1.08 -1.05
CA HIS A 121 2.14 -0.20 -1.03
C HIS A 121 0.99 -0.77 -0.19
N GLY A 122 1.10 -2.00 0.33
CA GLY A 122 0.13 -2.64 1.20
C GLY A 122 -1.12 -3.17 0.49
N GLN A 123 -1.23 -3.03 -0.83
CA GLN A 123 -2.37 -3.56 -1.57
C GLN A 123 -2.11 -5.01 -1.94
N THR A 124 -2.95 -5.91 -1.45
CA THR A 124 -3.05 -7.26 -2.01
C THR A 124 -3.90 -7.19 -3.27
N ALA A 125 -3.32 -7.56 -4.42
CA ALA A 125 -4.05 -7.70 -5.66
C ALA A 125 -4.96 -8.93 -5.58
N GLU A 126 -6.25 -8.72 -5.43
CA GLU A 126 -7.23 -9.80 -5.52
C GLU A 126 -7.58 -10.01 -7.00
N PRO A 127 -7.38 -11.21 -7.56
CA PRO A 127 -7.72 -11.49 -8.95
C PRO A 127 -9.24 -11.39 -9.12
N GLY A 128 -9.69 -10.32 -9.79
CA GLY A 128 -11.07 -10.19 -10.22
C GLY A 128 -11.34 -11.00 -11.50
N GLU A 129 -12.62 -11.19 -11.85
CA GLU A 129 -13.03 -11.87 -13.09
C GLU A 129 -12.35 -11.30 -14.35
N GLN A 130 -12.08 -9.99 -14.37
CA GLN A 130 -11.38 -9.34 -15.48
C GLN A 130 -9.90 -9.76 -15.58
N ASN A 131 -9.25 -10.06 -14.45
CA ASN A 131 -7.88 -10.57 -14.43
C ASN A 131 -7.82 -12.01 -14.94
N PHE A 132 -8.84 -12.82 -14.65
CA PHE A 132 -9.00 -14.14 -15.27
C PHE A 132 -9.22 -14.03 -16.78
N LYS A 133 -10.03 -13.07 -17.25
CA LYS A 133 -10.27 -12.86 -18.69
C LYS A 133 -9.03 -12.43 -19.47
N ASN A 134 -8.15 -11.68 -18.83
CA ASN A 134 -6.90 -11.21 -19.44
C ASN A 134 -5.73 -12.18 -19.23
N ALA A 135 -5.89 -13.24 -18.43
CA ALA A 135 -4.85 -14.23 -18.20
C ALA A 135 -4.67 -15.11 -19.43
N ASP A 136 -3.42 -15.44 -19.78
CA ASP A 136 -3.14 -16.33 -20.89
C ASP A 136 -3.66 -17.75 -20.54
N PRO A 137 -4.58 -18.31 -21.35
CA PRO A 137 -5.22 -19.59 -21.05
C PRO A 137 -4.23 -20.77 -21.07
N MET A 138 -3.12 -20.67 -21.81
CA MET A 138 -2.08 -21.69 -21.82
C MET A 138 -1.28 -21.70 -20.52
N VAL A 139 -0.96 -20.51 -19.99
CA VAL A 139 -0.30 -20.36 -18.69
C VAL A 139 -1.21 -20.82 -17.55
N HIS A 140 -2.50 -20.49 -17.63
CA HIS A 140 -3.47 -20.94 -16.63
C HIS A 140 -3.57 -22.46 -16.59
N ASN A 141 -3.73 -23.12 -17.74
CA ASN A 141 -3.85 -24.58 -17.82
C ASN A 141 -2.58 -25.31 -17.37
N LEU A 142 -1.40 -24.70 -17.48
CA LEU A 142 -0.16 -25.30 -16.97
C LEU A 142 -0.09 -25.26 -15.43
N ILE A 143 -0.56 -24.18 -14.83
CA ILE A 143 -0.53 -23.99 -13.37
C ILE A 143 -1.70 -24.74 -12.70
N ASN A 144 -2.87 -24.74 -13.34
CA ASN A 144 -4.07 -25.37 -12.82
C ASN A 144 -4.80 -26.21 -13.91
N PRO A 145 -4.28 -27.40 -14.25
CA PRO A 145 -4.84 -28.25 -15.31
C PRO A 145 -6.22 -28.85 -14.98
N MET A 146 -6.70 -28.72 -13.75
CA MET A 146 -8.03 -29.19 -13.34
C MET A 146 -9.15 -28.15 -13.59
N VAL A 147 -8.80 -26.89 -13.85
CA VAL A 147 -9.76 -25.81 -14.08
C VAL A 147 -9.53 -25.23 -15.47
N ASP A 148 -10.46 -25.51 -16.39
CA ASP A 148 -10.47 -24.83 -17.68
C ASP A 148 -11.12 -23.46 -17.52
N VAL A 149 -10.32 -22.39 -17.63
CA VAL A 149 -10.83 -21.01 -17.59
C VAL A 149 -11.90 -20.75 -18.65
N ARG A 150 -11.92 -21.50 -19.75
CA ARG A 150 -12.95 -21.37 -20.79
C ARG A 150 -14.35 -21.74 -20.28
N ASP A 151 -14.43 -22.71 -19.38
CA ASP A 151 -15.68 -23.16 -18.78
C ASP A 151 -16.23 -22.15 -17.76
N MET A 152 -15.37 -21.34 -17.14
CA MET A 152 -15.78 -20.26 -16.23
C MET A 152 -16.47 -19.09 -16.95
N TYR A 153 -16.42 -19.04 -18.29
CA TYR A 153 -17.08 -18.01 -19.10
C TYR A 153 -18.37 -18.48 -19.76
N ALA A 154 -18.75 -19.76 -19.59
CA ALA A 154 -20.07 -20.22 -19.97
C ALA A 154 -21.08 -19.59 -18.99
N LYS A 155 -21.86 -18.61 -19.46
CA LYS A 155 -23.01 -18.11 -18.71
C LYS A 155 -23.86 -19.30 -18.28
N GLU A 156 -24.12 -19.44 -16.98
CA GLU A 156 -25.14 -20.37 -16.50
C GLU A 156 -26.44 -20.08 -17.24
N SER A 157 -27.04 -21.10 -17.86
CA SER A 157 -28.31 -20.95 -18.55
C SER A 157 -29.39 -20.61 -17.53
N GLU A 158 -30.03 -19.44 -17.70
CA GLU A 158 -31.21 -19.06 -16.94
C GLU A 158 -32.32 -20.10 -17.18
N HIS A 159 -32.55 -20.98 -16.21
CA HIS A 159 -33.64 -21.94 -16.27
C HIS A 159 -34.96 -21.22 -15.94
N ASN A 160 -35.54 -20.55 -16.93
CA ASN A 160 -36.92 -20.09 -16.84
C ASN A 160 -37.82 -21.33 -16.69
N GLY A 161 -38.28 -21.58 -15.46
CA GLY A 161 -39.15 -22.70 -15.14
C GLY A 161 -40.35 -22.77 -16.08
N LEU A 162 -40.66 -23.99 -16.55
CA LEU A 162 -41.87 -24.28 -17.30
C LEU A 162 -43.08 -23.95 -16.42
N ASN A 163 -43.84 -22.91 -16.79
CA ASN A 163 -45.16 -22.66 -16.23
C ASN A 163 -46.12 -23.69 -16.88
N PHE A 164 -46.68 -24.57 -16.05
CA PHE A 164 -47.71 -25.54 -16.43
C PHE A 164 -49.05 -24.86 -16.73
#